data_AF-A0A9D9PED3-F1
#
_entry.id   AF-A0A9D9PED3-F1
#
_cell.length_a   1.000
_cell.length_b   1.000
_cell.length_c   1.000
_cell.angle_alpha   90.00
_cell.angle_beta   90.00
_cell.angle_gamma   90.00
#
_symmetry.space_group_name_H-M   'P 1'
#
loop_
_entity.id
_entity.type
_entity.pdbx_description
1 polymer ?
#
loop_
_entity_poly.entity_id
_entity_poly.type
_entity_poly.pdbx_seq_one_letter_code
_entity_poly.pdbx_strand_id
1 'polypeptide(L)'
;MMPKERMGWREWVALPDLGISEVKAKVDTGARSSALHAFDIRPFLANGTQKVRFKVHPFQRNEIDTVETEAEVFDRREVRNSGGKAELRYAILTSIELAGQRWSIELTLTNRDVMGFRMLLGRQAVRGRFFVDPGKSYLLSVDR
;
A
#
# COMPACT_ATOMS: atom_id res chain seq x y z
N MET A 1 7.68 -23.04 17.01
CA MET A 1 7.36 -21.88 16.14
C MET A 1 7.35 -20.66 17.03
N MET A 2 8.17 -19.64 16.76
CA MET A 2 8.07 -18.38 17.53
C MET A 2 6.65 -17.79 17.36
N PRO A 3 6.04 -17.22 18.41
CA PRO A 3 4.72 -16.60 18.28
C PRO A 3 4.82 -15.47 17.27
N LYS A 4 3.96 -15.48 16.24
CA LYS A 4 3.86 -14.36 15.31
C LYS A 4 3.41 -13.13 16.07
N GLU A 5 4.08 -12.01 15.84
CA GLU A 5 3.73 -10.73 16.42
C GLU A 5 2.29 -10.33 16.06
N ARG A 6 1.62 -9.65 16.99
CA ARG A 6 0.26 -9.12 16.76
C ARG A 6 0.36 -7.72 16.17
N MET A 7 -0.37 -7.49 15.09
CA MET A 7 -0.57 -6.17 14.50
C MET A 7 -2.00 -5.70 14.74
N GLY A 8 -2.21 -4.39 14.85
CA GLY A 8 -3.54 -3.81 14.88
C GLY A 8 -4.21 -3.80 13.50
N TRP A 9 -5.49 -3.42 13.45
CA TRP A 9 -6.19 -3.23 12.16
C TRP A 9 -5.75 -1.96 11.41
N ARG A 10 -4.98 -1.09 12.07
CA ARG A 10 -4.29 0.07 11.50
C ARG A 10 -2.85 0.08 11.97
N GLU A 11 -1.94 0.36 11.05
CA GLU A 11 -0.51 0.54 11.33
C GLU A 11 0.05 1.67 10.46
N TRP A 12 1.07 2.35 10.97
CA TRP A 12 1.95 3.18 10.14
C TRP A 12 3.06 2.32 9.56
N VAL A 13 3.24 2.39 8.24
CA VAL A 13 4.25 1.62 7.50
C VAL A 13 5.08 2.54 6.63
N ALA A 14 6.32 2.16 6.32
CA ALA A 14 7.15 2.86 5.33
C ALA A 14 7.15 2.10 3.99
N LEU A 15 7.31 2.85 2.89
CA LEU A 15 7.55 2.32 1.55
C LEU A 15 8.85 2.94 1.02
N PRO A 16 10.02 2.48 1.50
CA PRO A 16 11.32 3.13 1.23
C PRO A 16 11.67 3.21 -0.25
N ASP A 17 11.31 2.20 -1.06
CA ASP A 17 11.60 2.22 -2.50
C ASP A 17 10.80 3.32 -3.23
N LEU A 18 9.74 3.83 -2.60
CA LEU A 18 8.92 4.92 -3.10
C LEU A 18 9.26 6.27 -2.48
N GLY A 19 10.23 6.33 -1.56
CA GLY A 19 10.56 7.54 -0.80
C GLY A 19 9.50 7.95 0.24
N ILE A 20 8.60 7.04 0.63
CA ILE A 20 7.55 7.31 1.62
C ILE A 20 8.02 6.77 2.97
N SER A 21 8.36 7.68 3.89
CA SER A 21 8.80 7.33 5.25
C SER A 21 7.66 6.80 6.13
N GLU A 22 6.43 7.24 5.91
CA GLU A 22 5.27 6.78 6.64
C GLU A 22 3.98 6.95 5.82
N VAL A 23 3.10 5.95 5.90
CA VAL A 23 1.73 6.01 5.38
C VAL A 23 0.82 5.20 6.30
N LYS A 24 -0.36 5.75 6.61
CA LYS A 24 -1.34 5.05 7.44
C LYS A 24 -2.04 3.97 6.62
N ALA A 25 -1.81 2.71 6.99
CA ALA A 25 -2.40 1.56 6.33
C ALA A 25 -3.52 0.94 7.16
N LYS A 26 -4.65 0.63 6.51
CA LYS A 26 -5.66 -0.27 7.06
C LYS A 26 -5.29 -1.71 6.70
N VAL A 27 -5.21 -2.60 7.68
CA VAL A 27 -5.04 -4.03 7.43
C VAL A 27 -6.37 -4.61 6.95
N ASP A 28 -6.37 -5.17 5.75
CA ASP A 28 -7.58 -5.66 5.07
C ASP A 28 -7.40 -7.14 4.69
N THR A 29 -7.81 -8.03 5.58
CA THR A 29 -7.70 -9.48 5.36
C THR A 29 -8.60 -9.98 4.22
N GLY A 30 -9.63 -9.21 3.83
CA GLY A 30 -10.49 -9.49 2.69
C GLY A 30 -9.81 -9.21 1.34
N ALA A 31 -8.90 -8.24 1.29
CA ALA A 31 -8.12 -7.92 0.10
C ALA A 31 -6.98 -8.92 -0.14
N ARG A 32 -6.78 -9.33 -1.41
CA ARG A 32 -5.68 -10.25 -1.78
C ARG A 32 -4.34 -9.52 -1.72
N SER A 33 -4.21 -8.50 -2.56
CA SER A 33 -3.05 -7.62 -2.65
C SER A 33 -3.28 -6.32 -1.90
N SER A 34 -2.19 -5.63 -1.59
CA SER A 34 -2.23 -4.29 -1.03
C SER A 34 -2.60 -3.27 -2.11
N ALA A 35 -3.09 -2.11 -1.68
CA ALA A 35 -3.41 -1.00 -2.57
C ALA A 35 -2.96 0.33 -1.98
N LEU A 36 -2.45 1.22 -2.83
CA LEU A 36 -2.04 2.57 -2.47
C LEU A 36 -2.89 3.59 -3.24
N HIS A 37 -3.42 4.56 -2.50
CA HIS A 37 -4.01 5.74 -3.09
C HIS A 37 -2.93 6.54 -3.82
N ALA A 38 -3.07 6.65 -5.13
CA ALA A 38 -2.14 7.38 -5.99
C ALA A 38 -2.94 8.20 -7.01
N PHE A 39 -2.39 9.35 -7.37
CA PHE A 39 -2.95 10.26 -8.35
C PHE A 39 -1.87 10.64 -9.37
N ASP A 40 -2.28 11.32 -10.44
CA ASP A 40 -1.38 11.70 -11.54
C ASP A 40 -0.60 10.50 -12.11
N ILE A 41 -1.27 9.36 -12.25
CA ILE A 41 -0.68 8.08 -12.67
C ILE A 41 -0.40 8.12 -14.17
N ARG A 42 0.88 8.20 -14.54
CA ARG A 42 1.36 8.34 -15.92
C ARG A 42 2.28 7.18 -16.30
N PRO A 43 1.83 6.23 -17.14
CA PRO A 43 2.71 5.19 -17.66
C PRO A 43 3.72 5.79 -18.66
N PHE A 44 4.94 5.24 -18.70
CA PHE A 44 5.95 5.59 -19.69
C PHE A 44 6.88 4.41 -19.96
N LEU A 45 7.57 4.44 -21.10
CA LEU A 45 8.59 3.45 -21.44
C LEU A 45 9.98 4.06 -21.21
N ALA A 46 10.84 3.37 -20.47
CA ALA A 46 12.22 3.77 -20.27
C ALA A 46 13.13 2.56 -20.50
N ASN A 47 14.07 2.68 -21.45
CA ASN A 47 14.99 1.60 -21.81
C ASN A 47 14.29 0.25 -22.10
N GLY A 48 13.13 0.30 -22.78
CA GLY A 48 12.32 -0.90 -23.08
C GLY A 48 11.53 -1.46 -21.91
N THR A 49 11.63 -0.87 -20.71
CA THR A 49 10.89 -1.29 -19.52
C THR A 49 9.68 -0.40 -19.29
N GLN A 50 8.51 -1.00 -19.08
CA GLN A 50 7.29 -0.28 -18.74
C GLN A 50 7.38 0.21 -17.30
N LYS A 51 7.34 1.52 -17.11
CA LYS A 51 7.31 2.18 -15.81
C LYS A 51 6.03 2.99 -15.64
N VAL A 52 5.76 3.39 -14.41
CA VAL A 52 4.67 4.29 -14.06
C VAL A 52 5.19 5.35 -13.09
N ARG A 53 4.92 6.61 -13.40
CA ARG A 53 5.13 7.75 -12.50
C ARG A 53 3.81 8.12 -11.85
N PHE A 54 3.83 8.43 -10.57
CA PHE A 54 2.62 8.76 -9.83
C PHE A 54 2.96 9.60 -8.59
N LYS A 55 1.92 10.21 -8.02
CA LYS A 55 2.00 11.00 -6.81
C LYS A 55 1.18 10.38 -5.70
N VAL A 56 1.64 10.56 -4.47
CA VAL A 56 1.02 10.02 -3.25
C VAL A 56 0.92 11.12 -2.21
N HIS A 57 -0.24 11.21 -1.58
CA HIS A 57 -0.42 11.94 -0.33
C HIS A 57 -0.29 10.94 0.83
N PRO A 58 0.84 10.89 1.54
CA PRO A 58 1.08 9.88 2.58
C PRO A 58 0.17 10.06 3.79
N PHE A 59 -0.22 11.30 4.08
CA PHE A 59 -1.03 11.65 5.25
C PHE A 59 -2.53 11.79 4.90
N GLN A 60 -3.37 11.39 5.85
CA GLN A 60 -4.82 11.48 5.70
C GLN A 60 -5.28 12.94 5.81
N ARG A 61 -6.20 13.39 4.95
CA ARG A 61 -6.72 14.78 4.90
C ARG A 61 -5.64 15.86 4.69
N ASN A 62 -4.48 15.46 4.19
CA ASN A 62 -3.42 16.35 3.75
C ASN A 62 -3.24 16.14 2.23
N GLU A 63 -3.30 17.24 1.49
CA GLU A 63 -3.12 17.30 0.03
C GLU A 63 -1.90 18.15 -0.35
N ILE A 64 -1.16 18.66 0.65
CA ILE A 64 0.03 19.48 0.47
C ILE A 64 1.26 18.57 0.40
N ASP A 65 1.43 17.72 1.41
CA ASP A 65 2.54 16.78 1.46
C ASP A 65 2.38 15.74 0.35
N THR A 66 3.29 15.80 -0.61
CA THR A 66 3.23 15.01 -1.84
C THR A 66 4.57 14.36 -2.09
N VAL A 67 4.54 13.05 -2.30
CA VAL A 67 5.68 12.28 -2.80
C VAL A 67 5.41 11.97 -4.27
N GLU A 68 6.27 12.47 -5.16
CA GLU A 68 6.31 12.06 -6.57
C GLU A 68 7.37 10.97 -6.74
N THR A 69 6.97 9.85 -7.34
CA THR A 69 7.83 8.68 -7.46
C THR A 69 7.54 7.90 -8.74
N GLU A 70 8.41 6.96 -9.07
CA GLU A 70 8.26 6.06 -10.20
C GLU A 70 8.66 4.63 -9.85
N ALA A 71 7.99 3.67 -10.46
CA ALA A 71 8.27 2.25 -10.29
C ALA A 71 8.07 1.49 -11.60
N GLU A 72 8.74 0.36 -11.72
CA GLU A 72 8.48 -0.59 -12.80
C GLU A 72 7.08 -1.21 -12.65
N VAL A 73 6.39 -1.37 -13.77
CA VAL A 73 5.09 -2.04 -13.79
C VAL A 73 5.34 -3.54 -13.73
N PHE A 74 4.98 -4.14 -12.61
CA PHE A 74 5.02 -5.59 -12.43
C PHE A 74 3.88 -6.28 -13.17
N ASP A 75 2.68 -5.70 -13.11
CA ASP A 75 1.46 -6.30 -13.66
C ASP A 75 0.36 -5.24 -13.88
N ARG A 76 -0.71 -5.58 -14.61
CA ARG A 76 -1.95 -4.79 -14.70
C ARG A 76 -3.13 -5.66 -14.30
N ARG A 77 -3.85 -5.25 -13.25
CA ARG A 77 -4.89 -6.06 -12.62
C ARG A 77 -6.26 -5.45 -12.80
N GLU A 78 -7.21 -6.25 -13.25
CA GLU A 78 -8.61 -5.88 -13.18
C GLU A 78 -9.08 -6.01 -11.72
N VAL A 79 -9.45 -4.89 -11.12
CA VAL A 79 -9.95 -4.84 -9.74
C VAL A 79 -11.39 -4.39 -9.76
N ARG A 80 -12.28 -5.24 -9.23
CA ARG A 80 -13.69 -4.90 -9.03
C ARG A 80 -13.87 -4.23 -7.68
N ASN A 81 -14.52 -3.06 -7.67
CA ASN A 81 -14.93 -2.42 -6.43
C ASN A 81 -16.23 -3.06 -5.89
N SER A 82 -16.62 -2.68 -4.67
CA SER A 82 -17.85 -3.16 -4.03
C SER A 82 -19.14 -2.80 -4.79
N GLY A 83 -19.09 -1.83 -5.70
CA GLY A 83 -20.19 -1.46 -6.60
C GLY A 83 -20.21 -2.24 -7.91
N GLY A 84 -19.35 -3.26 -8.08
CA GLY A 84 -19.32 -4.12 -9.27
C GLY A 84 -18.58 -3.54 -10.48
N LYS A 85 -18.10 -2.30 -10.42
CA LYS A 85 -17.33 -1.69 -11.51
C LYS A 85 -15.90 -2.23 -11.50
N ALA A 86 -15.46 -2.74 -12.64
CA ALA A 86 -14.09 -3.15 -12.87
C ALA A 86 -13.23 -1.96 -13.32
N GLU A 87 -11.99 -1.91 -12.82
CA GLU A 87 -10.97 -0.93 -13.19
C GLU A 87 -9.64 -1.66 -13.39
N LEU A 88 -8.95 -1.37 -14.49
CA LEU A 88 -7.61 -1.90 -14.73
C LEU A 88 -6.57 -1.01 -14.02
N ARG A 89 -5.80 -1.59 -13.11
CA ARG A 89 -4.85 -0.87 -12.25
C ARG A 89 -3.43 -1.36 -12.47
N TYR A 90 -2.47 -0.44 -12.42
CA TYR A 90 -1.05 -0.81 -12.39
C TYR A 90 -0.72 -1.45 -11.04
N ALA A 91 0.05 -2.53 -11.08
CA ALA A 91 0.65 -3.15 -9.92
C ALA A 91 2.17 -3.03 -10.00
N ILE A 92 2.79 -2.73 -8.86
CA ILE A 92 4.24 -2.60 -8.71
C ILE A 92 4.71 -3.55 -7.61
N LEU A 93 6.00 -3.88 -7.62
CA LEU A 93 6.67 -4.47 -6.47
C LEU A 93 7.39 -3.37 -5.69
N THR A 94 7.25 -3.39 -4.37
CA THR A 94 7.95 -2.45 -3.49
C THR A 94 8.23 -3.09 -2.14
N SER A 95 9.27 -2.63 -1.48
CA SER A 95 9.57 -2.95 -0.09
C SER A 95 8.61 -2.19 0.83
N ILE A 96 8.07 -2.89 1.82
CA ILE A 96 7.39 -2.32 2.99
C ILE A 96 8.25 -2.50 4.23
N GLU A 97 8.23 -1.53 5.13
CA GLU A 97 8.84 -1.65 6.46
C GLU A 97 7.80 -1.43 7.58
N LEU A 98 7.83 -2.32 8.58
CA LEU A 98 7.02 -2.25 9.80
C LEU A 98 7.74 -3.00 10.93
N ALA A 99 7.78 -2.42 12.13
CA ALA A 99 8.43 -3.03 13.31
C ALA A 99 9.86 -3.55 13.06
N GLY A 100 10.66 -2.80 12.29
CA GLY A 100 12.04 -3.19 11.95
C GLY A 100 12.16 -4.34 10.95
N GLN A 101 11.04 -4.87 10.43
CA GLN A 101 11.01 -5.87 9.37
C GLN A 101 10.84 -5.20 8.01
N ARG A 102 11.63 -5.59 7.01
CA ARG A 102 11.50 -5.17 5.61
C ARG A 102 11.19 -6.37 4.72
N TRP A 103 10.17 -6.28 3.87
CA TRP A 103 9.88 -7.33 2.88
C TRP A 103 9.20 -6.77 1.63
N SER A 104 9.27 -7.53 0.53
CA SER A 104 8.62 -7.14 -0.74
C SER A 104 7.12 -7.43 -0.72
N ILE A 105 6.32 -6.52 -1.29
CA ILE A 105 4.88 -6.65 -1.48
C ILE A 105 4.48 -6.26 -2.90
N GLU A 106 3.37 -6.83 -3.36
CA GLU A 106 2.63 -6.34 -4.51
C GLU A 106 1.69 -5.21 -4.08
N LEU A 107 1.76 -4.09 -4.79
CA LEU A 107 1.00 -2.89 -4.48
C LEU A 107 0.29 -2.38 -5.74
N THR A 108 -1.05 -2.36 -5.72
CA THR A 108 -1.82 -1.76 -6.82
C THR A 108 -1.99 -0.26 -6.60
N LEU A 109 -1.74 0.52 -7.64
CA LEU A 109 -1.97 1.96 -7.66
C LEU A 109 -3.44 2.23 -8.00
N THR A 110 -4.13 3.03 -7.19
CA THR A 110 -5.55 3.34 -7.42
C THR A 110 -5.86 4.78 -7.09
N ASN A 111 -6.63 5.44 -7.96
CA ASN A 111 -7.24 6.70 -7.61
C ASN A 111 -8.48 6.41 -6.73
N ARG A 112 -8.35 6.70 -5.43
CA ARG A 112 -9.42 6.50 -4.43
C ARG A 112 -9.52 7.72 -3.53
N ASP A 113 -10.02 8.83 -4.06
CA ASP A 113 -10.20 10.07 -3.27
C ASP A 113 -11.21 9.90 -2.12
N VAL A 114 -12.14 8.93 -2.23
CA VAL A 114 -13.31 8.80 -1.32
C VAL A 114 -13.06 7.84 -0.14
N MET A 115 -11.93 7.16 -0.06
CA MET A 115 -11.70 6.15 1.00
C MET A 115 -10.80 6.66 2.13
N GLY A 116 -11.25 6.50 3.38
CA GLY A 116 -10.63 7.04 4.58
C GLY A 116 -9.23 6.52 4.97
N PHE A 117 -8.56 5.74 4.10
CA PHE A 117 -7.17 5.32 4.26
C PHE A 117 -6.41 5.47 2.95
N ARG A 118 -5.21 6.06 3.03
CA ARG A 118 -4.28 6.19 1.89
C ARG A 118 -3.70 4.84 1.45
N MET A 119 -3.67 3.83 2.31
CA MET A 119 -3.19 2.48 1.97
C MET A 119 -4.08 1.37 2.57
N LEU A 120 -4.26 0.31 1.80
CA LEU A 120 -4.76 -0.99 2.26
C LEU A 120 -3.62 -2.00 2.26
N LEU A 121 -3.41 -2.69 3.37
CA LEU A 121 -2.46 -3.79 3.48
C LEU A 121 -3.20 -5.13 3.36
N GLY A 122 -3.05 -5.78 2.21
CA GLY A 122 -3.77 -7.01 1.88
C GLY A 122 -3.19 -8.25 2.54
N ARG A 123 -3.95 -9.35 2.53
CA ARG A 123 -3.55 -10.61 3.20
C ARG A 123 -2.22 -11.20 2.69
N GLN A 124 -1.82 -10.98 1.43
CA GLN A 124 -0.52 -11.48 0.93
C GLN A 124 0.67 -10.82 1.64
N ALA A 125 0.56 -9.53 2.00
CA ALA A 125 1.61 -8.84 2.74
C ALA A 125 1.71 -9.30 4.21
N VAL A 126 0.61 -9.80 4.78
CA VAL A 126 0.48 -10.16 6.20
C VAL A 126 0.69 -11.65 6.46
N ARG A 127 0.26 -12.51 5.53
CA ARG A 127 0.21 -13.98 5.71
C ARG A 127 1.58 -14.51 6.08
N GLY A 128 1.63 -15.26 7.18
CA GLY A 128 2.88 -15.88 7.64
C GLY A 128 3.74 -14.96 8.50
N ARG A 129 3.44 -13.66 8.59
CA ARG A 129 4.21 -12.67 9.36
C ARG A 129 3.53 -12.26 10.66
N PHE A 130 2.26 -11.89 10.59
CA PHE A 130 1.53 -11.31 11.73
C PHE A 130 0.18 -12.00 11.99
N PHE A 131 -0.31 -11.87 13.22
CA PHE A 131 -1.73 -12.04 13.56
C PHE A 131 -2.39 -10.66 13.63
N VAL A 132 -3.55 -10.51 12.99
CA VAL A 132 -4.30 -9.24 13.02
C VAL A 132 -5.23 -9.25 14.23
N ASP A 133 -5.06 -8.28 15.12
CA ASP A 133 -5.96 -7.98 16.23
C ASP A 133 -6.91 -6.84 15.81
N PRO A 134 -8.16 -7.15 15.43
CA PRO A 134 -9.11 -6.13 14.97
C PRO A 134 -9.57 -5.19 16.09
N GLY A 135 -9.35 -5.54 17.37
CA GLY A 135 -9.72 -4.71 18.52
C GLY A 135 -8.65 -3.67 18.89
N LYS A 136 -7.49 -3.69 18.23
CA LYS A 136 -6.35 -2.82 18.54
C LYS A 136 -5.86 -2.07 17.30
N SER A 137 -5.21 -0.93 17.52
CA SER A 137 -4.51 -0.17 16.47
C SER A 137 -3.11 0.11 16.94
N TYR A 138 -2.17 0.20 15.98
CA TYR A 138 -0.79 0.63 16.24
C TYR A 138 -0.11 -0.24 17.31
N LEU A 139 -0.20 -1.57 17.16
CA LEU A 139 0.52 -2.48 18.05
C LEU A 139 2.00 -2.57 17.68
N LEU A 140 2.32 -2.27 16.43
CA LEU A 140 3.65 -2.35 15.83
C LEU A 140 4.17 -0.99 15.34
N SER A 141 3.40 0.07 15.56
CA SER A 141 3.72 1.45 15.21
C SER A 141 3.21 2.39 16.31
N VAL A 142 3.64 3.66 16.28
CA VAL A 142 3.17 4.69 17.23
C VAL A 142 2.08 5.51 16.54
N ASP A 143 0.93 5.72 17.19
CA ASP A 143 -0.09 6.62 16.65
C ASP A 143 0.43 8.05 16.64
N ARG A 144 0.23 8.73 15.52
CA ARG A 144 0.68 10.09 15.25
C ARG A 144 -0.51 10.92 14.80
#